data_AF-A0AAD9ZEQ3-F1
#
_entry.id   AF-A0AAD9ZEQ3-F1
#
_cell.length_a   1.000
_cell.length_b   1.000
_cell.length_c   1.000
_cell.angle_alpha   90.00
_cell.angle_beta   90.00
_cell.angle_gamma   90.00
#
_symmetry.space_group_name_H-M   'P 1'
#
loop_
_entity.id
_entity.type
_entity.pdbx_description
1 polymer ?
#
loop_
_entity_poly.entity_id
_entity_poly.type
_entity_poly.pdbx_seq_one_letter_code
_entity_poly.pdbx_strand_id
1 'polypeptide(L)'
;MEKRSHLFFLDVGFSNAKGKKLQGRILTCCYDGSGLRTLVDAIGTAPDGLAIDPEHQHIYHTNMAVASTNSGFISRIDIDGKNDTMIIPQGVTWTPKQLTLEPKTRKLCWSDREGMRVFRSILDGSNIEMLIRTAEGDEARKDARNHCVRIAVDVDRHVFYWTQKGPSKGYAGRLFCAGLDIPDGETPDNRSDKRLILDRLPEPINLDLNLKEIVMCMSDKRDPPFGNTINRVDLNNHDKVEKNILVKKLHEAIGLTLDIENSQMYFTDLLGAVYTSKMDGSDEKAETFGSCDVSDALLKLSHPHGGFLSNLTMWSPKRQEGHTKIVGHAYTVKYVRKNHGTDPKVHGHYIDSIPAGSVVFISSPPGIVNAVYGGLMSNRAQYSGAVGTIVDGRVRDLQEHRDLEYPVFARDIGTASPQELLRVSAINVPVRLQSEDQEAIISPGDYLIADLNGVVCLPKGLAEKALALMASQVEADERIAEDLKKGRTFQEAGKEHRANVKFIADEKGW
;
A
#
# COMPACT_ATOMS: atom_id res chain seq x y z
N MET A 1 4.22 29.34 17.31
CA MET A 1 4.07 27.89 17.13
C MET A 1 3.90 27.65 15.66
N GLU A 2 4.90 27.11 14.98
CA GLU A 2 4.75 26.69 13.59
C GLU A 2 3.60 25.67 13.51
N LYS A 3 2.60 25.94 12.66
CA LYS A 3 1.62 24.91 12.28
C LYS A 3 2.41 23.80 11.60
N ARG A 4 2.70 22.71 12.29
CA ARG A 4 3.21 21.51 11.64
C ARG A 4 2.07 20.94 10.80
N SER A 5 2.27 20.83 9.50
CA SER A 5 1.30 20.21 8.59
C SER A 5 1.29 18.68 8.81
N HIS A 6 0.10 18.12 8.90
CA HIS A 6 -0.11 16.70 9.22
C HIS A 6 -0.70 15.96 8.02
N LEU A 7 -0.24 14.73 7.80
CA LEU A 7 -0.93 13.76 6.96
C LEU A 7 -1.98 13.04 7.79
N PHE A 8 -3.11 12.73 7.16
CA PHE A 8 -4.12 11.84 7.69
C PHE A 8 -4.31 10.72 6.68
N PHE A 9 -4.29 9.48 7.14
CA PHE A 9 -4.42 8.33 6.27
C PHE A 9 -5.17 7.20 6.97
N LEU A 10 -5.75 6.34 6.14
CA LEU A 10 -6.58 5.24 6.58
C LEU A 10 -5.86 3.92 6.37
N ASP A 11 -5.75 3.15 7.43
CA ASP A 11 -5.49 1.71 7.34
C ASP A 11 -6.85 1.01 7.22
N VAL A 12 -7.08 0.31 6.12
CA VAL A 12 -8.32 -0.46 5.86
C VAL A 12 -8.46 -1.69 6.77
N GLY A 13 -7.40 -2.07 7.48
CA GLY A 13 -7.43 -3.08 8.54
C GLY A 13 -7.01 -4.48 8.11
N PHE A 14 -6.35 -4.65 6.95
CA PHE A 14 -5.81 -5.94 6.51
C PHE A 14 -4.75 -6.48 7.47
N SER A 15 -3.96 -5.58 8.06
CA SER A 15 -2.89 -5.90 9.01
C SER A 15 -3.41 -6.28 10.41
N ASN A 16 -4.66 -5.93 10.76
CA ASN A 16 -5.23 -6.05 12.10
C ASN A 16 -6.56 -6.85 12.14
N ALA A 17 -6.77 -7.76 11.19
CA ALA A 17 -8.02 -8.49 11.08
C ALA A 17 -8.27 -9.44 12.29
N LYS A 18 -9.46 -9.35 12.89
CA LYS A 18 -9.92 -10.29 13.94
C LYS A 18 -10.87 -11.31 13.31
N GLY A 19 -10.35 -12.49 12.99
CA GLY A 19 -11.08 -13.50 12.22
C GLY A 19 -11.35 -13.02 10.80
N LYS A 20 -12.61 -12.96 10.37
CA LYS A 20 -13.01 -12.43 9.04
C LYS A 20 -13.29 -10.93 9.02
N LYS A 21 -13.21 -10.23 10.17
CA LYS A 21 -13.53 -8.80 10.27
C LYS A 21 -12.25 -7.97 10.22
N LEU A 22 -12.16 -7.09 9.23
CA LEU A 22 -11.13 -6.05 9.16
C LEU A 22 -11.30 -5.10 10.35
N GLN A 23 -10.19 -4.60 10.87
CA GLN A 23 -10.16 -3.58 11.93
C GLN A 23 -9.39 -2.37 11.40
N GLY A 24 -10.13 -1.47 10.76
CA GLY A 24 -9.54 -0.28 10.17
C GLY A 24 -9.11 0.74 11.23
N ARG A 25 -8.24 1.68 10.84
CA ARG A 25 -7.70 2.72 11.70
C ARG A 25 -7.53 4.02 10.94
N ILE A 26 -7.73 5.15 11.60
CA ILE A 26 -7.33 6.47 11.09
C ILE A 26 -6.06 6.86 11.83
N LEU A 27 -5.01 7.17 11.08
CA LEU A 27 -3.71 7.56 11.61
C LEU A 27 -3.34 8.96 11.15
N THR A 28 -2.42 9.59 11.88
CA THR A 28 -1.81 10.85 11.48
C THR A 28 -0.33 10.88 11.83
N CYS A 29 0.47 11.55 11.00
CA CYS A 29 1.87 11.89 11.24
C CYS A 29 2.17 13.28 10.67
N CYS A 30 3.35 13.83 10.96
CA CYS A 30 3.89 14.99 10.25
C CYS A 30 4.33 14.60 8.84
N TYR A 31 4.59 15.56 7.96
CA TYR A 31 5.02 15.31 6.57
C TYR A 31 6.37 14.59 6.43
N ASP A 32 7.17 14.59 7.49
CA ASP A 32 8.45 13.86 7.61
C ASP A 32 8.28 12.47 8.25
N GLY A 33 7.03 12.02 8.45
CA GLY A 33 6.71 10.73 9.08
C GLY A 33 6.75 10.75 10.61
N SER A 34 7.29 11.81 11.21
CA SER A 34 7.40 11.92 12.67
C SER A 34 6.04 12.08 13.34
N GLY A 35 5.97 11.73 14.63
CA GLY A 35 4.75 11.89 15.41
C GLY A 35 3.58 11.02 14.94
N LEU A 36 3.87 9.90 14.28
CA LEU A 36 2.89 8.89 13.89
C LEU A 36 2.07 8.43 15.11
N ARG A 37 0.75 8.57 15.03
CA ARG A 37 -0.18 8.08 16.04
C ARG A 37 -1.49 7.64 15.44
N THR A 38 -2.15 6.71 16.11
CA THR A 38 -3.52 6.30 15.82
C THR A 38 -4.50 7.32 16.42
N LEU A 39 -5.37 7.88 15.60
CA LEU A 39 -6.47 8.76 16.03
C LEU A 39 -7.73 7.96 16.36
N VAL A 40 -8.04 6.99 15.50
CA VAL A 40 -9.19 6.09 15.66
C VAL A 40 -8.71 4.67 15.42
N ASP A 41 -9.01 3.77 16.33
CA ASP A 41 -8.64 2.36 16.25
C ASP A 41 -9.88 1.46 16.15
N ALA A 42 -9.68 0.24 15.69
CA ALA A 42 -10.67 -0.84 15.68
C ALA A 42 -11.99 -0.50 14.93
N ILE A 43 -11.90 0.18 13.79
CA ILE A 43 -13.05 0.48 12.93
C ILE A 43 -13.47 -0.82 12.21
N GLY A 44 -14.43 -1.54 12.81
CA GLY A 44 -14.92 -2.84 12.34
C GLY A 44 -15.86 -2.81 11.12
N THR A 45 -16.01 -1.66 10.47
CA THR A 45 -17.00 -1.38 9.41
C THR A 45 -16.38 -1.22 8.02
N ALA A 46 -15.15 -1.69 7.86
CA ALA A 46 -14.38 -1.63 6.62
C ALA A 46 -14.32 -0.19 6.06
N PRO A 47 -13.62 0.73 6.75
CA PRO A 47 -13.50 2.09 6.27
C PRO A 47 -12.71 2.13 4.95
N ASP A 48 -12.90 3.16 4.14
CA ASP A 48 -12.20 3.28 2.83
C ASP A 48 -11.73 4.71 2.51
N GLY A 49 -12.65 5.66 2.41
CA GLY A 49 -12.35 7.05 2.04
C GLY A 49 -12.13 7.95 3.26
N LEU A 50 -11.26 8.95 3.09
CA LEU A 50 -11.07 10.07 4.02
C LEU A 50 -11.16 11.41 3.29
N ALA A 51 -11.78 12.40 3.93
CA ALA A 51 -11.68 13.82 3.58
C ALA A 51 -11.53 14.66 4.86
N ILE A 52 -10.66 15.67 4.83
CA ILE A 52 -10.29 16.47 6.00
C ILE A 52 -10.82 17.89 5.82
N ASP A 53 -11.52 18.41 6.83
CA ASP A 53 -11.94 19.80 6.94
C ASP A 53 -11.16 20.45 8.11
N PRO A 54 -9.98 21.02 7.83
CA PRO A 54 -9.18 21.64 8.87
C PRO A 54 -9.77 22.96 9.38
N GLU A 55 -10.66 23.62 8.62
CA GLU A 55 -11.30 24.87 9.05
C GLU A 55 -12.27 24.60 10.20
N HIS A 56 -13.05 23.51 10.09
CA HIS A 56 -14.04 23.12 11.09
C HIS A 56 -13.55 22.01 12.03
N GLN A 57 -12.29 21.59 11.90
CA GLN A 57 -11.66 20.56 12.73
C GLN A 57 -12.40 19.22 12.65
N HIS A 58 -12.79 18.81 11.44
CA HIS A 58 -13.51 17.56 11.18
C HIS A 58 -12.79 16.65 10.19
N ILE A 59 -13.01 15.36 10.35
CA ILE A 59 -12.60 14.30 9.43
C ILE A 59 -13.87 13.55 9.01
N TYR A 60 -14.05 13.38 7.71
CA TYR A 60 -15.13 12.59 7.13
C TYR A 60 -14.57 11.27 6.65
N HIS A 61 -15.22 10.16 6.99
CA HIS A 61 -14.80 8.84 6.53
C HIS A 61 -15.97 7.98 6.10
N THR A 62 -15.76 7.23 5.02
CA THR A 62 -16.76 6.29 4.52
C THR A 62 -16.56 4.92 5.15
N ASN A 63 -17.68 4.23 5.36
CA ASN A 63 -17.73 2.88 5.91
C ASN A 63 -18.47 1.98 4.93
N MET A 64 -17.73 1.04 4.32
CA MET A 64 -18.28 0.15 3.30
C MET A 64 -19.28 -0.86 3.87
N ALA A 65 -19.12 -1.20 5.15
CA ALA A 65 -19.87 -2.26 5.81
C ALA A 65 -19.83 -3.57 5.00
N VAL A 66 -20.98 -4.18 4.71
CA VAL A 66 -21.06 -5.46 3.98
C VAL A 66 -21.47 -5.20 2.54
N ALA A 67 -20.52 -5.36 1.60
CA ALA A 67 -20.71 -5.07 0.17
C ALA A 67 -21.95 -5.73 -0.48
N SER A 68 -22.38 -6.91 -0.02
CA SER A 68 -23.58 -7.58 -0.53
C SER A 68 -24.89 -6.99 -0.02
N THR A 69 -24.86 -5.94 0.80
CA THR A 69 -26.03 -5.33 1.44
C THR A 69 -25.95 -3.80 1.38
N ASN A 70 -27.10 -3.13 1.40
CA ASN A 70 -27.18 -1.67 1.43
C ASN A 70 -26.93 -1.12 2.85
N SER A 71 -25.79 -1.45 3.45
CA SER A 71 -25.46 -1.14 4.86
C SER A 71 -24.33 -0.12 5.02
N GLY A 72 -23.82 0.44 3.92
CA GLY A 72 -22.79 1.47 3.96
C GLY A 72 -23.28 2.77 4.58
N PHE A 73 -22.37 3.54 5.16
CA PHE A 73 -22.66 4.82 5.81
C PHE A 73 -21.44 5.75 5.78
N ILE A 74 -21.65 7.03 6.10
CA ILE A 74 -20.57 8.02 6.22
C ILE A 74 -20.62 8.64 7.61
N SER A 75 -19.45 8.71 8.24
CA SER A 75 -19.25 9.29 9.55
C SER A 75 -18.45 10.59 9.44
N ARG A 76 -18.69 11.48 10.41
CA ARG A 76 -17.86 12.63 10.71
C ARG A 76 -17.32 12.48 12.13
N ILE A 77 -16.03 12.65 12.28
CA ILE A 77 -15.33 12.65 13.56
C ILE A 77 -14.57 13.95 13.73
N ASP A 78 -14.34 14.37 14.97
CA ASP A 78 -13.47 15.52 15.24
C ASP A 78 -12.02 15.17 14.90
N ILE A 79 -11.23 16.17 14.52
CA ILE A 79 -9.85 16.00 14.08
C ILE A 79 -8.92 15.43 15.18
N ASP A 80 -9.36 15.50 16.44
CA ASP A 80 -8.67 14.89 17.59
C ASP A 80 -9.03 13.41 17.80
N GLY A 81 -9.89 12.84 16.94
CA GLY A 81 -10.33 11.45 17.00
C GLY A 81 -11.55 11.20 17.88
N LYS A 82 -12.25 12.23 18.37
CA LYS A 82 -13.45 12.09 19.21
C LYS A 82 -14.74 12.38 18.46
N ASN A 83 -15.88 12.04 19.09
CA ASN A 83 -17.22 12.38 18.61
C ASN A 83 -17.56 11.83 17.20
N ASP A 84 -17.23 10.57 16.95
CA ASP A 84 -17.62 9.89 15.70
C ASP A 84 -19.15 9.81 15.60
N THR A 85 -19.69 10.54 14.62
CA THR A 85 -21.11 10.71 14.38
C THR A 85 -21.45 10.28 12.97
N MET A 86 -22.40 9.36 12.83
CA MET A 86 -22.95 8.98 11.53
C MET A 86 -23.77 10.15 10.95
N ILE A 87 -23.32 10.71 9.83
CA ILE A 87 -23.98 11.84 9.16
C ILE A 87 -24.79 11.40 7.93
N ILE A 88 -24.37 10.31 7.27
CA ILE A 88 -25.15 9.67 6.20
C ILE A 88 -25.56 8.29 6.70
N PRO A 89 -26.87 8.04 6.92
CA PRO A 89 -27.32 6.81 7.54
C PRO A 89 -27.25 5.60 6.59
N GLN A 90 -27.26 4.40 7.19
CA GLN A 90 -27.36 3.15 6.45
C GLN A 90 -28.63 3.11 5.57
N GLY A 91 -28.54 2.44 4.43
CA GLY A 91 -29.64 2.34 3.47
C GLY A 91 -29.67 3.49 2.44
N VAL A 92 -28.96 4.59 2.67
CA VAL A 92 -28.83 5.68 1.68
C VAL A 92 -27.80 5.33 0.61
N THR A 93 -26.60 4.97 1.06
CA THR A 93 -25.46 4.59 0.20
C THR A 93 -25.12 3.11 0.43
N TRP A 94 -24.80 2.39 -0.63
CA TRP A 94 -24.65 0.94 -0.55
C TRP A 94 -23.27 0.54 -0.03
N THR A 95 -22.24 0.96 -0.75
CA THR A 95 -20.84 0.76 -0.39
C THR A 95 -20.10 2.05 -0.74
N PRO A 96 -20.18 3.06 0.14
CA PRO A 96 -19.50 4.32 -0.09
C PRO A 96 -17.99 4.06 -0.12
N LYS A 97 -17.35 4.57 -1.17
CA LYS A 97 -15.92 4.47 -1.42
C LYS A 97 -15.26 5.79 -1.10
N GLN A 98 -14.39 6.29 -1.95
CA GLN A 98 -13.73 7.54 -1.69
C GLN A 98 -14.68 8.74 -1.79
N LEU A 99 -14.43 9.70 -0.93
CA LEU A 99 -15.13 10.97 -0.82
C LEU A 99 -14.15 12.14 -0.96
N THR A 100 -14.68 13.28 -1.37
CA THR A 100 -13.96 14.55 -1.42
C THR A 100 -14.78 15.64 -0.75
N LEU A 101 -14.10 16.57 -0.10
CA LEU A 101 -14.67 17.80 0.42
C LEU A 101 -14.48 18.89 -0.63
N GLU A 102 -15.56 19.58 -1.02
CA GLU A 102 -15.47 20.80 -1.82
C GLU A 102 -15.61 22.02 -0.88
N PRO A 103 -14.49 22.69 -0.53
CA PRO A 103 -14.51 23.74 0.49
C PRO A 103 -15.32 24.97 0.06
N LYS A 104 -15.34 25.36 -1.23
CA LYS A 104 -16.04 26.59 -1.66
C LYS A 104 -17.56 26.47 -1.52
N THR A 105 -18.11 25.29 -1.81
CA THR A 105 -19.57 25.04 -1.71
C THR A 105 -19.97 24.35 -0.43
N ARG A 106 -19.00 23.95 0.40
CA ARG A 106 -19.22 23.18 1.64
C ARG A 106 -20.07 21.95 1.37
N LYS A 107 -19.69 21.20 0.34
CA LYS A 107 -20.35 19.95 -0.02
C LYS A 107 -19.40 18.78 0.13
N LEU A 108 -19.97 17.66 0.57
CA LEU A 108 -19.30 16.38 0.62
C LEU A 108 -19.77 15.55 -0.57
N CYS A 109 -18.85 15.09 -1.41
CA CYS A 109 -19.17 14.29 -2.59
C CYS A 109 -18.54 12.91 -2.45
N TRP A 110 -19.25 11.84 -2.79
CA TRP A 110 -18.71 10.47 -2.70
C TRP A 110 -19.19 9.56 -3.82
N SER A 111 -18.41 8.52 -4.06
CA SER A 111 -18.79 7.41 -4.94
C SER A 111 -19.39 6.26 -4.14
N ASP A 112 -20.36 5.57 -4.73
CA ASP A 112 -21.02 4.40 -4.18
C ASP A 112 -20.84 3.21 -5.14
N ARG A 113 -20.01 2.24 -4.74
CA ARG A 113 -19.48 1.19 -5.64
C ARG A 113 -20.54 0.21 -6.08
N GLU A 114 -21.06 -0.58 -5.14
CA GLU A 114 -22.12 -1.54 -5.39
C GLU A 114 -23.48 -0.88 -5.59
N GLY A 115 -23.65 0.36 -5.13
CA GLY A 115 -24.83 1.15 -5.45
C GLY A 115 -24.78 1.75 -6.86
N MET A 116 -23.61 1.74 -7.52
CA MET A 116 -23.39 2.18 -8.90
C MET A 116 -23.76 3.67 -9.12
N ARG A 117 -23.48 4.50 -8.12
CA ARG A 117 -23.94 5.90 -8.01
C ARG A 117 -22.83 6.85 -7.57
N VAL A 118 -23.10 8.14 -7.76
CA VAL A 118 -22.30 9.25 -7.22
C VAL A 118 -23.26 10.21 -6.53
N PHE A 119 -22.87 10.73 -5.37
CA PHE A 119 -23.71 11.59 -4.53
C PHE A 119 -22.97 12.85 -4.10
N ARG A 120 -23.75 13.86 -3.69
CA ARG A 120 -23.28 14.98 -2.87
C ARG A 120 -24.25 15.28 -1.72
N SER A 121 -23.77 15.90 -0.66
CA SER A 121 -24.58 16.43 0.45
C SER A 121 -23.98 17.71 1.01
N ILE A 122 -24.70 18.38 1.90
CA ILE A 122 -24.12 19.36 2.82
C ILE A 122 -23.22 18.60 3.83
N LEU A 123 -22.25 19.30 4.42
CA LEU A 123 -21.26 18.73 5.36
C LEU A 123 -21.85 18.09 6.62
N ASP A 124 -23.08 18.41 6.99
CA ASP A 124 -23.79 17.81 8.12
C ASP A 124 -24.58 16.54 7.73
N GLY A 125 -24.53 16.15 6.45
CA GLY A 125 -25.26 15.01 5.90
C GLY A 125 -26.66 15.32 5.38
N SER A 126 -27.11 16.57 5.50
CA SER A 126 -28.40 17.00 4.96
C SER A 126 -28.36 17.26 3.45
N ASN A 127 -29.54 17.39 2.83
CA ASN A 127 -29.72 17.66 1.40
C ASN A 127 -28.89 16.72 0.49
N ILE A 128 -29.13 15.42 0.64
CA ILE A 128 -28.45 14.38 -0.15
C ILE A 128 -29.01 14.38 -1.57
N GLU A 129 -28.13 14.59 -2.53
CA GLU A 129 -28.44 14.64 -3.95
C GLU A 129 -27.67 13.55 -4.69
N MET A 130 -28.34 12.79 -5.54
CA MET A 130 -27.68 11.84 -6.45
C MET A 130 -27.25 12.60 -7.71
N LEU A 131 -25.98 12.51 -8.07
CA LEU A 131 -25.42 13.17 -9.26
C LEU A 131 -25.39 12.25 -10.48
N ILE A 132 -25.19 10.96 -10.24
CA ILE A 132 -25.12 9.91 -11.27
C ILE A 132 -25.78 8.64 -10.73
N ARG A 133 -26.56 7.98 -11.58
CA ARG A 133 -26.78 6.53 -11.51
C ARG A 133 -26.28 5.89 -12.79
N THR A 134 -25.38 4.92 -12.65
CA THR A 134 -24.78 4.26 -13.83
C THR A 134 -25.53 3.00 -14.22
N ALA A 135 -26.11 2.29 -13.25
CA ALA A 135 -27.01 1.15 -13.46
C ALA A 135 -27.82 0.83 -12.19
N GLU A 136 -28.72 -0.14 -12.26
CA GLU A 136 -29.55 -0.60 -11.14
C GLU A 136 -29.79 -2.12 -11.19
N GLY A 137 -30.04 -2.73 -10.03
CA GLY A 137 -30.37 -4.15 -9.91
C GLY A 137 -29.17 -5.06 -9.67
N ASP A 138 -29.45 -6.28 -9.21
CA ASP A 138 -28.44 -7.24 -8.75
C ASP A 138 -27.53 -7.75 -9.88
N GLU A 139 -28.06 -7.95 -11.08
CA GLU A 139 -27.25 -8.38 -12.22
C GLU A 139 -26.28 -7.28 -12.68
N ALA A 140 -26.75 -6.02 -12.76
CA ALA A 140 -25.89 -4.90 -13.12
C ALA A 140 -24.76 -4.68 -12.11
N ARG A 141 -25.02 -4.97 -10.82
CA ARG A 141 -24.02 -4.88 -9.75
C ARG A 141 -22.89 -5.90 -9.90
N LYS A 142 -23.09 -7.02 -10.61
CA LYS A 142 -22.00 -7.96 -10.88
C LYS A 142 -21.00 -7.42 -11.91
N ASP A 143 -21.41 -6.46 -12.74
CA ASP A 143 -20.54 -5.82 -13.71
C ASP A 143 -19.76 -4.67 -13.07
N ALA A 144 -18.49 -4.92 -12.78
CA ALA A 144 -17.58 -3.94 -12.18
C ALA A 144 -17.36 -2.69 -13.06
N ARG A 145 -17.77 -2.69 -14.34
CA ARG A 145 -17.79 -1.49 -15.17
C ARG A 145 -18.83 -0.48 -14.70
N ASN A 146 -19.83 -0.88 -13.92
CA ASN A 146 -20.84 0.02 -13.34
C ASN A 146 -20.40 0.58 -11.97
N HIS A 147 -19.33 0.06 -11.38
CA HIS A 147 -18.90 0.42 -10.03
C HIS A 147 -18.19 1.76 -9.99
N CYS A 148 -18.80 2.76 -9.36
CA CYS A 148 -18.18 4.06 -9.09
C CYS A 148 -17.22 3.96 -7.91
N VAL A 149 -15.98 4.48 -8.00
CA VAL A 149 -14.98 4.31 -6.93
C VAL A 149 -14.46 5.62 -6.36
N ARG A 150 -14.09 6.59 -7.21
CA ARG A 150 -13.57 7.89 -6.78
C ARG A 150 -14.26 9.02 -7.52
N ILE A 151 -14.40 10.15 -6.83
CA ILE A 151 -14.90 11.42 -7.35
C ILE A 151 -13.89 12.53 -7.05
N ALA A 152 -13.75 13.48 -7.96
CA ALA A 152 -13.16 14.80 -7.70
C ALA A 152 -14.00 15.89 -8.37
N VAL A 153 -13.92 17.11 -7.83
CA VAL A 153 -14.78 18.23 -8.21
C VAL A 153 -13.92 19.41 -8.66
N ASP A 154 -14.24 19.97 -9.84
CA ASP A 154 -13.76 21.28 -10.31
C ASP A 154 -14.95 22.25 -10.24
N VAL A 155 -15.09 22.88 -9.08
CA VAL A 155 -16.19 23.79 -8.79
C VAL A 155 -16.16 25.05 -9.67
N ASP A 156 -14.98 25.54 -10.03
CA ASP A 156 -14.84 26.78 -10.81
C ASP A 156 -15.35 26.59 -12.24
N ARG A 157 -15.20 25.38 -12.79
CA ARG A 157 -15.77 25.01 -14.09
C ARG A 157 -17.16 24.40 -14.01
N HIS A 158 -17.72 24.25 -12.81
CA HIS A 158 -18.98 23.55 -12.58
C HIS A 158 -18.98 22.11 -13.15
N VAL A 159 -17.87 21.37 -13.02
CA VAL A 159 -17.78 19.97 -13.46
C VAL A 159 -17.26 19.07 -12.35
N PHE A 160 -17.61 17.78 -12.43
CA PHE A 160 -17.00 16.75 -11.59
C PHE A 160 -16.57 15.56 -12.44
N TYR A 161 -15.62 14.82 -11.90
CA TYR A 161 -15.05 13.63 -12.52
C TYR A 161 -15.26 12.43 -11.61
N TRP A 162 -15.52 11.27 -12.19
CA TRP A 162 -15.55 10.03 -11.43
C TRP A 162 -15.00 8.85 -12.21
N THR A 163 -14.46 7.88 -11.47
CA THR A 163 -13.98 6.63 -12.04
C THR A 163 -15.05 5.56 -11.98
N GLN A 164 -15.10 4.73 -13.03
CA GLN A 164 -15.70 3.41 -12.99
C GLN A 164 -14.61 2.35 -13.07
N LYS A 165 -14.62 1.42 -12.11
CA LYS A 165 -13.50 0.51 -11.84
C LYS A 165 -13.13 -0.39 -13.02
N GLY A 166 -14.13 -1.06 -13.59
CA GLY A 166 -13.92 -2.23 -14.45
C GLY A 166 -13.50 -3.49 -13.66
N PRO A 167 -13.53 -4.67 -14.30
CA PRO A 167 -13.08 -5.92 -13.69
C PRO A 167 -11.57 -5.88 -13.48
N SER A 168 -11.12 -6.43 -12.34
CA SER A 168 -9.69 -6.57 -12.06
C SER A 168 -9.02 -7.41 -13.15
N LYS A 169 -7.82 -7.00 -13.58
CA LYS A 169 -7.09 -7.57 -14.73
C LYS A 169 -7.80 -7.55 -16.11
N GLY A 170 -8.98 -6.94 -16.27
CA GLY A 170 -9.69 -6.75 -17.57
C GLY A 170 -9.60 -5.44 -18.41
N TYR A 171 -8.85 -4.38 -18.04
CA TYR A 171 -8.63 -3.15 -18.85
C TYR A 171 -9.92 -2.52 -19.37
N ALA A 172 -10.91 -2.40 -18.48
CA ALA A 172 -12.20 -1.79 -18.81
C ALA A 172 -12.61 -0.73 -17.77
N GLY A 173 -11.63 -0.20 -17.04
CA GLY A 173 -11.81 0.97 -16.19
C GLY A 173 -11.97 2.23 -17.04
N ARG A 174 -12.72 3.19 -16.53
CA ARG A 174 -13.11 4.40 -17.27
C ARG A 174 -13.09 5.62 -16.35
N LEU A 175 -12.81 6.77 -16.94
CA LEU A 175 -12.95 8.08 -16.32
C LEU A 175 -14.02 8.86 -17.06
N PHE A 176 -14.98 9.40 -16.33
CA PHE A 176 -16.04 10.24 -16.88
C PHE A 176 -16.03 11.63 -16.25
N CYS A 177 -16.69 12.57 -16.92
CA CYS A 177 -17.07 13.85 -16.34
C CYS A 177 -18.53 14.20 -16.65
N ALA A 178 -19.11 15.11 -15.86
CA ALA A 178 -20.41 15.74 -16.10
C ALA A 178 -20.50 17.08 -15.34
N GLY A 179 -21.50 17.90 -15.64
CA GLY A 179 -21.75 19.16 -14.92
C GLY A 179 -22.16 18.93 -13.47
N LEU A 180 -21.85 19.87 -12.56
CA LEU A 180 -22.27 19.76 -11.16
C LEU A 180 -23.79 19.83 -10.97
N ASP A 181 -24.48 20.45 -11.92
CA ASP A 181 -25.93 20.55 -11.95
C ASP A 181 -26.46 19.68 -13.09
N ILE A 182 -27.57 18.99 -12.82
CA ILE A 182 -28.22 18.15 -13.82
C ILE A 182 -28.98 19.06 -14.79
N PRO A 183 -28.86 18.88 -16.12
CA PRO A 183 -29.59 19.70 -17.08
C PRO A 183 -31.10 19.67 -16.85
N ASP A 184 -31.78 20.77 -17.15
CA ASP A 184 -33.22 20.92 -16.92
C ASP A 184 -34.03 19.81 -17.60
N GLY A 185 -34.88 19.15 -16.82
CA GLY A 185 -35.73 18.05 -17.29
C GLY A 185 -35.04 16.68 -17.38
N GLU A 186 -33.75 16.59 -17.03
CA GLU A 186 -32.99 15.34 -16.96
C GLU A 186 -32.87 14.81 -15.52
N THR A 187 -32.39 13.58 -15.39
CA THR A 187 -32.20 12.87 -14.11
C THR A 187 -30.77 12.33 -13.99
N PRO A 188 -30.34 11.87 -12.81
CA PRO A 188 -29.03 11.24 -12.63
C PRO A 188 -28.78 10.03 -13.55
N ASP A 189 -29.85 9.40 -14.03
CA ASP A 189 -29.84 8.18 -14.84
C ASP A 189 -29.64 8.50 -16.33
N ASN A 190 -30.24 9.58 -16.83
CA ASN A 190 -30.36 9.87 -18.26
C ASN A 190 -29.66 11.15 -18.70
N ARG A 191 -28.94 11.82 -17.80
CA ARG A 191 -28.28 13.10 -18.11
C ARG A 191 -27.36 13.03 -19.34
N SER A 192 -27.57 13.96 -20.27
CA SER A 192 -26.96 13.98 -21.60
C SER A 192 -25.56 14.57 -21.63
N ASP A 193 -25.21 15.35 -20.60
CA ASP A 193 -23.92 16.02 -20.44
C ASP A 193 -22.79 15.12 -19.91
N LYS A 194 -23.09 13.85 -19.63
CA LYS A 194 -22.10 12.83 -19.25
C LYS A 194 -21.15 12.56 -20.43
N ARG A 195 -19.84 12.72 -20.19
CA ARG A 195 -18.78 12.52 -21.17
C ARG A 195 -17.76 11.50 -20.68
N LEU A 196 -17.32 10.61 -21.59
CA LEU A 196 -16.21 9.69 -21.37
C LEU A 196 -14.91 10.43 -21.66
N ILE A 197 -14.00 10.46 -20.69
CA ILE A 197 -12.71 11.16 -20.77
C ILE A 197 -11.58 10.20 -21.09
N LEU A 198 -11.52 9.07 -20.38
CA LEU A 198 -10.55 8.00 -20.64
C LEU A 198 -11.25 6.64 -20.56
N ASP A 199 -10.82 5.72 -21.42
CA ASP A 199 -11.30 4.34 -21.47
C ASP A 199 -10.13 3.35 -21.49
N ARG A 200 -10.43 2.07 -21.28
CA ARG A 200 -9.48 0.96 -21.21
C ARG A 200 -8.40 1.17 -20.16
N LEU A 201 -8.74 1.86 -19.08
CA LEU A 201 -7.87 2.03 -17.93
C LEU A 201 -7.71 0.67 -17.23
N PRO A 202 -6.52 0.37 -16.70
CA PRO A 202 -6.26 -0.86 -15.96
C PRO A 202 -7.27 -1.03 -14.82
N GLU A 203 -7.18 -0.22 -13.77
CA GLU A 203 -8.08 -0.24 -12.63
C GLU A 203 -7.94 1.12 -11.92
N PRO A 204 -8.66 2.15 -12.39
CA PRO A 204 -8.53 3.52 -11.92
C PRO A 204 -9.31 3.71 -10.63
N ILE A 205 -8.60 3.71 -9.50
CA ILE A 205 -9.26 3.68 -8.19
C ILE A 205 -9.04 4.93 -7.35
N ASN A 206 -8.02 5.74 -7.63
CA ASN A 206 -7.78 7.00 -6.94
C ASN A 206 -7.47 8.10 -7.96
N LEU A 207 -7.93 9.32 -7.66
CA LEU A 207 -7.60 10.53 -8.39
C LEU A 207 -7.71 11.74 -7.47
N ASP A 208 -6.99 12.80 -7.80
CA ASP A 208 -7.06 14.09 -7.15
C ASP A 208 -6.70 15.19 -8.16
N LEU A 209 -7.14 16.43 -7.90
CA LEU A 209 -7.09 17.54 -8.87
C LEU A 209 -6.14 18.64 -8.42
N ASN A 210 -5.23 19.04 -9.31
CA ASN A 210 -4.57 20.33 -9.25
C ASN A 210 -5.34 21.32 -10.13
N LEU A 211 -6.28 22.05 -9.52
CA LEU A 211 -7.11 23.02 -10.24
C LEU A 211 -6.33 24.27 -10.72
N LYS A 212 -5.16 24.57 -10.14
CA LYS A 212 -4.30 25.68 -10.60
C LYS A 212 -3.70 25.40 -11.98
N GLU A 213 -3.28 24.15 -12.21
CA GLU A 213 -2.71 23.71 -13.48
C GLU A 213 -3.71 23.00 -14.39
N ILE A 214 -4.89 22.67 -13.87
CA ILE A 214 -5.97 21.97 -14.58
C ILE A 214 -5.52 20.55 -14.94
N VAL A 215 -5.02 19.87 -13.92
CA VAL A 215 -4.39 18.56 -14.04
C VAL A 215 -5.02 17.62 -13.05
N MET A 216 -5.25 16.40 -13.50
CA MET A 216 -5.61 15.29 -12.63
C MET A 216 -4.41 14.37 -12.45
N CYS A 217 -4.12 14.03 -11.19
CA CYS A 217 -3.26 12.90 -10.89
C CYS A 217 -4.14 11.71 -10.55
N MET A 218 -3.81 10.53 -11.07
CA MET A 218 -4.60 9.32 -10.85
C MET A 218 -3.72 8.08 -10.71
N SER A 219 -4.14 7.16 -9.83
CA SER A 219 -3.48 5.88 -9.66
C SER A 219 -4.17 4.80 -10.50
N ASP A 220 -3.37 3.97 -11.18
CA ASP A 220 -3.85 2.74 -11.80
C ASP A 220 -3.22 1.53 -11.09
N LYS A 221 -4.03 0.53 -10.76
CA LYS A 221 -3.55 -0.78 -10.30
C LYS A 221 -3.16 -1.70 -11.46
N ARG A 222 -2.40 -2.78 -11.20
CA ARG A 222 -1.92 -3.88 -12.10
C ARG A 222 -0.46 -3.82 -12.53
N ASP A 223 -0.02 -4.83 -13.28
CA ASP A 223 1.37 -4.98 -13.69
C ASP A 223 1.88 -3.85 -14.63
N PRO A 224 3.17 -3.49 -14.52
CA PRO A 224 3.84 -2.59 -15.46
C PRO A 224 3.75 -3.06 -16.93
N PRO A 225 3.88 -2.14 -17.91
CA PRO A 225 4.21 -0.73 -17.75
C PRO A 225 2.99 0.18 -17.50
N PHE A 226 1.76 -0.35 -17.59
CA PHE A 226 0.54 0.48 -17.62
C PHE A 226 -0.24 0.53 -16.29
N GLY A 227 -0.01 -0.40 -15.36
CA GLY A 227 -0.55 -0.37 -14.00
C GLY A 227 0.55 -0.19 -12.94
N ASN A 228 0.15 -0.07 -11.67
CA ASN A 228 1.02 0.19 -10.53
C ASN A 228 1.80 1.50 -10.72
N THR A 229 1.05 2.52 -11.12
CA THR A 229 1.55 3.83 -11.53
C THR A 229 0.72 4.97 -10.92
N ILE A 230 1.37 6.12 -10.73
CA ILE A 230 0.69 7.42 -10.67
C ILE A 230 0.82 8.06 -12.04
N ASN A 231 -0.28 8.59 -12.55
CA ASN A 231 -0.40 9.16 -13.88
C ASN A 231 -0.88 10.60 -13.79
N ARG A 232 -0.36 11.45 -14.67
CA ARG A 232 -0.83 12.81 -14.92
C ARG A 232 -1.77 12.82 -16.12
N VAL A 233 -2.86 13.54 -16.00
CA VAL A 233 -3.86 13.74 -17.05
C VAL A 233 -4.13 15.24 -17.17
N ASP A 234 -3.91 15.79 -18.36
CA ASP A 234 -4.23 17.19 -18.65
C ASP A 234 -5.72 17.34 -18.98
N LEU A 235 -6.41 18.24 -18.30
CA LEU A 235 -7.85 18.44 -18.44
C LEU A 235 -8.20 19.74 -19.20
N ASN A 236 -7.23 20.46 -19.76
CA ASN A 236 -7.51 21.67 -20.53
C ASN A 236 -8.31 21.41 -21.81
N ASN A 237 -8.19 20.20 -22.37
CA ASN A 237 -8.96 19.77 -23.54
C ASN A 237 -9.51 18.36 -23.34
N HIS A 238 -10.78 18.26 -22.96
CA HIS A 238 -11.48 16.99 -22.74
C HIS A 238 -11.60 16.11 -24.00
N ASP A 239 -11.43 16.65 -25.20
CA ASP A 239 -11.50 15.89 -26.45
C ASP A 239 -10.15 15.27 -26.85
N LYS A 240 -9.05 15.75 -26.25
CA LYS A 240 -7.69 15.25 -26.49
C LYS A 240 -6.93 15.12 -25.17
N VAL A 241 -7.26 14.05 -24.45
CA VAL A 241 -6.67 13.76 -23.14
C VAL A 241 -5.57 12.71 -23.28
N GLU A 242 -4.36 13.08 -22.87
CA GLU A 242 -3.20 12.18 -22.82
C GLU A 242 -2.86 11.84 -21.37
N LYS A 243 -2.58 10.56 -21.13
CA LYS A 243 -2.18 10.03 -19.82
C LYS A 243 -0.68 9.79 -19.80
N ASN A 244 0.03 10.46 -18.92
CA ASN A 244 1.48 10.35 -18.75
C ASN A 244 1.83 9.69 -17.42
N ILE A 245 2.66 8.66 -17.44
CA ILE A 245 3.11 7.98 -16.21
C ILE A 245 4.18 8.84 -15.52
N LEU A 246 3.93 9.20 -14.27
CA LEU A 246 4.85 9.94 -13.40
C LEU A 246 5.68 8.98 -12.54
N VAL A 247 5.00 8.08 -11.83
CA VAL A 247 5.60 7.13 -10.88
C VAL A 247 5.26 5.71 -11.32
N LYS A 248 6.18 4.76 -11.10
CA LYS A 248 6.06 3.34 -11.48
C LYS A 248 6.41 2.44 -10.29
N LYS A 249 6.10 1.13 -10.43
CA LYS A 249 6.54 0.06 -9.50
C LYS A 249 5.89 0.14 -8.10
N LEU A 250 4.67 0.68 -8.01
CA LEU A 250 3.89 0.68 -6.76
C LEU A 250 3.34 -0.72 -6.43
N HIS A 251 3.18 -1.03 -5.15
CA HIS A 251 2.64 -2.32 -4.71
C HIS A 251 1.12 -2.25 -4.47
N GLU A 252 0.36 -2.05 -5.55
CA GLU A 252 -1.10 -1.85 -5.52
C GLU A 252 -1.53 -0.55 -4.83
N ALA A 253 -1.32 0.59 -5.50
CA ALA A 253 -1.66 1.92 -4.98
C ALA A 253 -3.13 2.05 -4.59
N ILE A 254 -3.44 2.54 -3.39
CA ILE A 254 -4.81 2.66 -2.83
C ILE A 254 -5.17 4.03 -2.26
N GLY A 255 -4.23 4.96 -2.21
CA GLY A 255 -4.48 6.35 -1.82
C GLY A 255 -3.66 7.30 -2.68
N LEU A 256 -4.22 8.49 -2.93
CA LEU A 256 -3.55 9.59 -3.62
C LEU A 256 -4.15 10.91 -3.13
N THR A 257 -3.30 11.85 -2.77
CA THR A 257 -3.68 13.24 -2.51
C THR A 257 -2.57 14.20 -2.92
N LEU A 258 -2.93 15.44 -3.24
CA LEU A 258 -2.03 16.47 -3.72
C LEU A 258 -1.89 17.59 -2.70
N ASP A 259 -0.65 17.92 -2.34
CA ASP A 259 -0.30 19.15 -1.65
C ASP A 259 0.11 20.20 -2.69
N ILE A 260 -0.88 20.99 -3.11
CA ILE A 260 -0.72 22.02 -4.14
C ILE A 260 0.17 23.16 -3.68
N GLU A 261 0.24 23.45 -2.38
CA GLU A 261 1.04 24.56 -1.85
C GLU A 261 2.53 24.21 -1.85
N ASN A 262 2.87 22.97 -1.46
CA ASN A 262 4.25 22.50 -1.42
C ASN A 262 4.68 21.77 -2.69
N SER A 263 3.82 21.69 -3.71
CA SER A 263 4.09 21.00 -4.98
C SER A 263 4.50 19.53 -4.78
N GLN A 264 3.84 18.84 -3.86
CA GLN A 264 4.06 17.43 -3.55
C GLN A 264 2.82 16.57 -3.77
N MET A 265 3.04 15.31 -4.08
CA MET A 265 2.02 14.27 -4.16
C MET A 265 2.29 13.23 -3.09
N TYR A 266 1.25 12.82 -2.37
CA TYR A 266 1.31 11.72 -1.43
C TYR A 266 0.44 10.57 -1.93
N PHE A 267 0.95 9.35 -1.88
CA PHE A 267 0.20 8.16 -2.29
C PHE A 267 0.54 6.97 -1.40
N THR A 268 -0.38 6.02 -1.32
CA THR A 268 -0.25 4.84 -0.44
C THR A 268 -0.47 3.56 -1.20
N ASP A 269 0.01 2.45 -0.67
CA ASP A 269 -0.17 1.12 -1.25
C ASP A 269 -0.76 0.10 -0.26
N LEU A 270 -1.16 -1.07 -0.76
CA LEU A 270 -1.75 -2.12 0.07
C LEU A 270 -0.75 -2.79 1.04
N LEU A 271 0.54 -2.56 0.87
CA LEU A 271 1.57 -3.04 1.80
C LEU A 271 1.76 -2.09 2.99
N GLY A 272 1.05 -0.96 3.00
CA GLY A 272 1.06 0.00 4.10
C GLY A 272 2.16 1.06 3.98
N ALA A 273 2.79 1.19 2.81
CA ALA A 273 3.74 2.26 2.56
C ALA A 273 3.00 3.57 2.23
N VAL A 274 3.52 4.67 2.75
CA VAL A 274 3.17 6.04 2.34
C VAL A 274 4.36 6.58 1.55
N TYR A 275 4.09 7.08 0.36
CA TYR A 275 5.09 7.62 -0.54
C TYR A 275 4.83 9.10 -0.75
N THR A 276 5.89 9.84 -1.04
CA THR A 276 5.84 11.21 -1.55
C THR A 276 6.66 11.33 -2.82
N SER A 277 6.28 12.25 -3.70
CA SER A 277 7.10 12.70 -4.84
C SER A 277 6.73 14.15 -5.18
N LYS A 278 7.54 14.83 -5.98
CA LYS A 278 7.14 16.11 -6.60
C LYS A 278 6.01 15.91 -7.61
N MET A 279 5.32 16.98 -7.99
CA MET A 279 4.22 16.95 -8.98
C MET A 279 4.60 16.39 -10.36
N ASP A 280 5.89 16.38 -10.71
CA ASP A 280 6.40 15.80 -11.95
C ASP A 280 6.83 14.32 -11.81
N GLY A 281 6.66 13.74 -10.61
CA GLY A 281 7.07 12.37 -10.28
C GLY A 281 8.53 12.22 -9.86
N SER A 282 9.32 13.30 -9.84
CA SER A 282 10.71 13.26 -9.37
C SER A 282 10.79 13.22 -7.83
N ASP A 283 11.98 12.88 -7.31
CA ASP A 283 12.26 12.75 -5.88
C ASP A 283 11.26 11.84 -5.14
N GLU A 284 10.87 10.73 -5.79
CA GLU A 284 10.06 9.70 -5.15
C GLU A 284 10.77 9.16 -3.90
N LYS A 285 10.11 9.32 -2.75
CA LYS A 285 10.50 8.77 -1.46
C LYS A 285 9.37 7.91 -0.95
N ALA A 286 9.67 6.65 -0.66
CA ALA A 286 8.79 5.82 0.14
C ALA A 286 9.18 5.99 1.60
N GLU A 287 8.24 6.28 2.51
CA GLU A 287 8.39 5.90 3.92
C GLU A 287 8.33 4.38 4.02
N THR A 288 9.36 3.72 3.53
CA THR A 288 9.63 2.33 3.81
C THR A 288 10.90 2.31 4.62
N PHE A 289 10.84 1.71 5.80
CA PHE A 289 12.01 1.48 6.62
C PHE A 289 12.98 0.54 5.88
N GLY A 290 14.24 0.94 5.76
CA GLY A 290 15.30 0.11 5.23
C GLY A 290 15.55 -1.10 6.13
N SER A 291 16.29 -2.08 5.63
CA SER A 291 16.70 -3.22 6.44
C SER A 291 17.47 -2.77 7.70
N CYS A 292 18.33 -1.75 7.59
CA CYS A 292 19.07 -1.17 8.73
C CYS A 292 18.14 -0.54 9.78
N ASP A 293 17.12 0.23 9.37
CA ASP A 293 16.17 0.86 10.29
C ASP A 293 15.42 -0.20 11.11
N VAL A 294 14.99 -1.28 10.44
CA VAL A 294 14.35 -2.44 11.09
C VAL A 294 15.31 -3.12 12.06
N SER A 295 16.56 -3.31 11.66
CA SER A 295 17.57 -3.92 12.53
C SER A 295 17.85 -3.09 13.78
N ASP A 296 17.96 -1.78 13.67
CA ASP A 296 18.20 -0.91 14.82
C ASP A 296 17.02 -0.92 15.80
N ALA A 297 15.78 -0.92 15.28
CA ALA A 297 14.59 -1.11 16.11
C ALA A 297 14.57 -2.47 16.82
N LEU A 298 14.90 -3.55 16.10
CA LEU A 298 14.94 -4.89 16.65
C LEU A 298 16.04 -5.05 17.71
N LEU A 299 17.20 -4.42 17.53
CA LEU A 299 18.26 -4.37 18.53
C LEU A 299 17.79 -3.69 19.82
N LYS A 300 17.03 -2.60 19.72
CA LYS A 300 16.41 -1.94 20.89
C LYS A 300 15.36 -2.80 21.58
N LEU A 301 14.67 -3.65 20.83
CA LEU A 301 13.77 -4.66 21.36
C LEU A 301 14.49 -5.92 21.87
N SER A 302 15.83 -5.89 21.95
CA SER A 302 16.68 -7.03 22.35
C SER A 302 16.47 -8.27 21.48
N HIS A 303 16.03 -8.10 20.23
CA HIS A 303 15.92 -9.19 19.28
C HIS A 303 17.32 -9.52 18.70
N PRO A 304 17.74 -10.79 18.70
CA PRO A 304 19.08 -11.18 18.28
C PRO A 304 19.45 -10.66 16.89
N HIS A 305 20.67 -10.13 16.76
CA HIS A 305 21.26 -9.65 15.51
C HIS A 305 20.41 -8.62 14.75
N GLY A 306 19.46 -7.94 15.40
CA GLY A 306 18.53 -7.03 14.72
C GLY A 306 17.71 -7.73 13.64
N GLY A 307 17.47 -9.05 13.75
CA GLY A 307 16.74 -9.83 12.76
C GLY A 307 17.46 -10.00 11.41
N PHE A 308 18.68 -9.48 11.25
CA PHE A 308 19.48 -9.65 10.04
C PHE A 308 19.67 -11.13 9.71
N LEU A 309 19.59 -11.53 8.45
CA LEU A 309 19.83 -12.90 7.98
C LEU A 309 21.14 -12.94 7.19
N SER A 310 22.17 -13.55 7.78
CA SER A 310 23.54 -13.52 7.26
C SER A 310 23.73 -14.16 5.88
N ASN A 311 24.63 -13.55 5.10
CA ASN A 311 25.17 -14.04 3.84
C ASN A 311 24.12 -14.30 2.74
N LEU A 312 23.11 -13.44 2.65
CA LEU A 312 22.14 -13.39 1.56
C LEU A 312 22.41 -12.16 0.69
N THR A 313 22.79 -12.40 -0.57
CA THR A 313 23.19 -11.36 -1.53
C THR A 313 22.07 -11.14 -2.55
N MET A 314 21.83 -9.90 -2.94
CA MET A 314 20.93 -9.59 -4.05
C MET A 314 21.61 -9.98 -5.38
N TRP A 315 20.98 -10.87 -6.15
CA TRP A 315 21.49 -11.33 -7.45
C TRP A 315 20.73 -10.73 -8.63
N SER A 316 19.45 -10.41 -8.42
CA SER A 316 18.51 -9.83 -9.38
C SER A 316 17.68 -8.76 -8.69
N PRO A 317 17.30 -7.64 -9.36
CA PRO A 317 17.48 -7.30 -10.79
C PRO A 317 18.93 -7.00 -11.19
N LYS A 318 19.74 -6.55 -10.24
CA LYS A 318 21.19 -6.38 -10.38
C LYS A 318 21.89 -7.00 -9.19
N ARG A 319 23.17 -7.34 -9.35
CA ARG A 319 23.93 -7.89 -8.23
C ARG A 319 24.38 -6.75 -7.31
N GLN A 320 23.79 -6.67 -6.12
CA GLN A 320 24.13 -5.70 -5.08
C GLN A 320 24.25 -4.24 -5.56
N GLU A 321 23.36 -3.83 -6.47
CA GLU A 321 23.33 -2.50 -7.07
C GLU A 321 21.88 -2.06 -7.31
N GLY A 322 21.64 -0.75 -7.34
CA GLY A 322 20.34 -0.15 -7.64
C GLY A 322 19.56 0.18 -6.38
N HIS A 323 18.24 0.34 -6.53
CA HIS A 323 17.36 0.79 -5.46
C HIS A 323 16.30 -0.27 -5.10
N THR A 324 16.56 -1.52 -5.46
CA THR A 324 15.62 -2.61 -5.20
C THR A 324 15.43 -2.80 -3.71
N LYS A 325 14.15 -2.81 -3.32
CA LYS A 325 13.69 -3.09 -1.96
C LYS A 325 12.49 -4.01 -2.03
N ILE A 326 12.44 -5.00 -1.15
CA ILE A 326 11.29 -5.88 -1.00
C ILE A 326 10.83 -5.89 0.45
N VAL A 327 9.52 -5.87 0.64
CA VAL A 327 8.86 -6.03 1.94
C VAL A 327 7.65 -6.92 1.73
N GLY A 328 7.52 -7.97 2.51
CA GLY A 328 6.32 -8.80 2.46
C GLY A 328 6.34 -9.92 3.49
N HIS A 329 5.19 -10.58 3.63
CA HIS A 329 5.05 -11.70 4.54
C HIS A 329 5.81 -12.93 4.03
N ALA A 330 6.51 -13.62 4.94
CA ALA A 330 7.22 -14.84 4.66
C ALA A 330 6.27 -15.96 4.24
N TYR A 331 6.40 -16.41 3.00
CA TYR A 331 5.91 -17.69 2.52
C TYR A 331 7.08 -18.69 2.54
N THR A 332 7.09 -19.58 3.53
CA THR A 332 8.27 -20.42 3.81
C THR A 332 8.21 -21.76 3.08
N VAL A 333 9.35 -22.20 2.56
CA VAL A 333 9.52 -23.48 1.87
C VAL A 333 10.72 -24.21 2.46
N LYS A 334 10.50 -25.44 2.93
CA LYS A 334 11.54 -26.28 3.52
C LYS A 334 11.99 -27.35 2.54
N TYR A 335 13.26 -27.32 2.15
CA TYR A 335 13.91 -28.44 1.47
C TYR A 335 14.57 -29.37 2.48
N VAL A 336 14.60 -30.66 2.15
CA VAL A 336 15.36 -31.70 2.85
C VAL A 336 16.08 -32.58 1.85
N ARG A 337 17.10 -33.31 2.30
CA ARG A 337 17.74 -34.33 1.45
C ARG A 337 16.72 -35.42 1.10
N LYS A 338 16.81 -35.95 -0.12
CA LYS A 338 15.86 -36.93 -0.66
C LYS A 338 15.74 -38.18 0.21
N ASN A 339 16.86 -38.61 0.80
CA ASN A 339 16.96 -39.77 1.69
C ASN A 339 16.76 -39.42 3.18
N HIS A 340 16.35 -38.19 3.51
CA HIS A 340 16.12 -37.76 4.88
C HIS A 340 14.74 -38.23 5.36
N GLY A 341 14.72 -39.35 6.09
CA GLY A 341 13.69 -39.77 7.06
C GLY A 341 12.22 -39.73 6.63
N THR A 342 11.35 -39.80 7.64
CA THR A 342 9.87 -39.82 7.59
C THR A 342 9.23 -38.46 7.24
N ASP A 343 10.03 -37.45 6.86
CA ASP A 343 9.52 -36.12 6.56
C ASP A 343 8.48 -36.19 5.43
N PRO A 344 7.31 -35.53 5.58
CA PRO A 344 6.23 -35.63 4.62
C PRO A 344 6.65 -35.15 3.23
N LYS A 345 5.94 -35.61 2.20
CA LYS A 345 6.03 -35.08 0.84
C LYS A 345 4.87 -34.13 0.64
N VAL A 346 5.15 -32.97 0.07
CA VAL A 346 4.11 -32.01 -0.29
C VAL A 346 3.42 -32.46 -1.57
N HIS A 347 2.09 -32.31 -1.62
CA HIS A 347 1.32 -32.50 -2.84
C HIS A 347 1.36 -31.23 -3.70
N GLY A 348 1.68 -31.38 -5.00
CA GLY A 348 1.82 -30.26 -5.92
C GLY A 348 3.14 -29.49 -5.76
N HIS A 349 3.30 -28.42 -6.55
CA HIS A 349 4.48 -27.57 -6.50
C HIS A 349 4.19 -26.31 -5.68
N TYR A 350 5.06 -25.96 -4.74
CA TYR A 350 4.87 -24.82 -3.84
C TYR A 350 4.63 -23.48 -4.58
N ILE A 351 5.24 -23.33 -5.74
CA ILE A 351 5.20 -22.12 -6.56
C ILE A 351 3.78 -21.74 -7.01
N ASP A 352 2.86 -22.71 -7.02
CA ASP A 352 1.47 -22.49 -7.43
C ASP A 352 0.56 -22.00 -6.31
N SER A 353 1.04 -21.98 -5.06
CA SER A 353 0.26 -21.60 -3.87
C SER A 353 0.80 -20.35 -3.16
N ILE A 354 1.60 -19.55 -3.88
CA ILE A 354 2.19 -18.30 -3.37
C ILE A 354 1.08 -17.25 -3.22
N PRO A 355 0.87 -16.67 -2.01
CA PRO A 355 -0.01 -15.54 -1.82
C PRO A 355 0.55 -14.27 -2.48
N ALA A 356 -0.31 -13.44 -3.07
CA ALA A 356 0.07 -12.12 -3.53
C ALA A 356 0.61 -11.25 -2.38
N GLY A 357 1.61 -10.42 -2.63
CA GLY A 357 2.29 -9.59 -1.63
C GLY A 357 3.30 -10.32 -0.75
N SER A 358 3.49 -11.64 -0.93
CA SER A 358 4.43 -12.41 -0.11
C SER A 358 5.88 -12.32 -0.61
N VAL A 359 6.81 -12.53 0.32
CA VAL A 359 8.22 -12.84 0.02
C VAL A 359 8.41 -14.34 0.20
N VAL A 360 8.84 -15.02 -0.86
CA VAL A 360 9.12 -16.46 -0.80
C VAL A 360 10.46 -16.67 -0.08
N PHE A 361 10.48 -17.43 1.01
CA PHE A 361 11.70 -17.78 1.72
C PHE A 361 11.97 -19.28 1.63
N ILE A 362 13.05 -19.67 0.97
CA ILE A 362 13.43 -21.07 0.76
C ILE A 362 14.61 -21.41 1.66
N SER A 363 14.43 -22.37 2.56
CA SER A 363 15.50 -22.94 3.37
C SER A 363 15.98 -24.24 2.75
N SER A 364 17.23 -24.27 2.29
CA SER A 364 17.91 -25.45 1.74
C SER A 364 18.99 -25.95 2.69
N PRO A 365 19.14 -27.28 2.91
CA PRO A 365 20.19 -27.83 3.75
C PRO A 365 21.59 -27.28 3.37
N PRO A 366 22.50 -27.10 4.35
CA PRO A 366 23.83 -26.59 4.10
C PRO A 366 24.68 -27.58 3.28
N GLY A 367 25.73 -27.07 2.64
CA GLY A 367 26.67 -27.86 1.85
C GLY A 367 26.10 -28.41 0.54
N ILE A 368 24.98 -27.89 0.05
CA ILE A 368 24.39 -28.27 -1.24
C ILE A 368 24.89 -27.35 -2.36
N VAL A 369 25.44 -27.95 -3.42
CA VAL A 369 25.97 -27.23 -4.59
C VAL A 369 24.92 -26.99 -5.68
N ASN A 370 23.80 -27.71 -5.63
CA ASN A 370 22.70 -27.60 -6.59
C ASN A 370 21.82 -26.39 -6.27
N ALA A 371 21.29 -25.75 -7.31
CA ALA A 371 20.33 -24.66 -7.16
C ALA A 371 18.94 -25.22 -6.82
N VAL A 372 18.25 -24.61 -5.85
CA VAL A 372 16.89 -24.99 -5.47
C VAL A 372 15.81 -24.14 -6.15
N TYR A 373 16.22 -23.10 -6.88
CA TYR A 373 15.34 -22.14 -7.51
C TYR A 373 15.92 -21.62 -8.85
N GLY A 374 15.06 -21.47 -9.86
CA GLY A 374 15.43 -21.11 -11.24
C GLY A 374 14.40 -20.20 -11.92
N GLY A 375 14.64 -19.81 -13.17
CA GLY A 375 13.95 -18.69 -13.81
C GLY A 375 12.44 -18.87 -14.01
N LEU A 376 12.02 -20.08 -14.40
CA LEU A 376 10.59 -20.46 -14.46
C LEU A 376 9.85 -20.23 -13.14
N MET A 377 10.56 -20.39 -12.02
CA MET A 377 9.98 -20.22 -10.69
C MET A 377 9.79 -18.73 -10.36
N SER A 378 10.71 -17.85 -10.80
CA SER A 378 10.51 -16.40 -10.72
C SER A 378 9.35 -15.93 -11.58
N ASN A 379 9.24 -16.43 -12.80
CA ASN A 379 8.11 -16.11 -13.67
C ASN A 379 6.77 -16.44 -12.98
N ARG A 380 6.65 -17.66 -12.44
CA ARG A 380 5.42 -18.10 -11.76
C ARG A 380 5.17 -17.35 -10.45
N ALA A 381 6.21 -17.06 -9.66
CA ALA A 381 6.09 -16.29 -8.42
C ALA A 381 5.64 -14.85 -8.69
N GLN A 382 6.23 -14.19 -9.70
CA GLN A 382 5.85 -12.86 -10.14
C GLN A 382 4.40 -12.84 -10.63
N TYR A 383 3.98 -13.82 -11.46
CA TYR A 383 2.59 -13.94 -11.89
C TYR A 383 1.61 -14.10 -10.72
N SER A 384 2.01 -14.83 -9.67
CA SER A 384 1.22 -14.99 -8.44
C SER A 384 1.23 -13.73 -7.54
N GLY A 385 1.99 -12.70 -7.89
CA GLY A 385 2.07 -11.44 -7.16
C GLY A 385 3.05 -11.45 -5.97
N ALA A 386 4.00 -12.39 -5.90
CA ALA A 386 5.07 -12.27 -4.91
C ALA A 386 5.96 -11.07 -5.23
N VAL A 387 6.48 -10.41 -4.18
CA VAL A 387 7.31 -9.22 -4.31
C VAL A 387 8.80 -9.54 -4.46
N GLY A 388 9.21 -10.77 -4.13
CA GLY A 388 10.59 -11.25 -4.29
C GLY A 388 10.79 -12.66 -3.72
N THR A 389 11.94 -13.25 -4.02
CA THR A 389 12.35 -14.54 -3.45
C THR A 389 13.69 -14.42 -2.73
N ILE A 390 13.78 -15.01 -1.54
CA ILE A 390 14.99 -15.16 -0.74
C ILE A 390 15.31 -16.66 -0.62
N VAL A 391 16.52 -17.04 -1.00
CA VAL A 391 16.98 -18.43 -1.02
C VAL A 391 18.19 -18.59 -0.10
N ASP A 392 17.94 -19.19 1.07
CA ASP A 392 18.97 -19.71 1.96
C ASP A 392 19.55 -20.99 1.34
N GLY A 393 20.29 -20.79 0.25
CA GLY A 393 20.76 -21.80 -0.69
C GLY A 393 21.21 -21.17 -2.01
N ARG A 394 21.25 -21.97 -3.09
CA ARG A 394 21.71 -21.54 -4.41
C ARG A 394 20.57 -21.32 -5.40
N VAL A 395 20.77 -20.37 -6.32
CA VAL A 395 19.87 -20.11 -7.46
C VAL A 395 20.57 -20.38 -8.80
N ARG A 396 19.79 -20.61 -9.85
CA ARG A 396 20.28 -20.72 -11.24
C ARG A 396 19.45 -19.85 -12.18
N ASP A 397 19.79 -19.83 -13.47
CA ASP A 397 19.07 -19.08 -14.51
C ASP A 397 19.09 -17.56 -14.26
N LEU A 398 20.26 -17.03 -13.87
CA LEU A 398 20.40 -15.66 -13.39
C LEU A 398 19.95 -14.59 -14.38
N GLN A 399 20.16 -14.81 -15.68
CA GLN A 399 19.71 -13.85 -16.69
C GLN A 399 18.18 -13.79 -16.77
N GLU A 400 17.48 -14.91 -16.63
CA GLU A 400 16.01 -14.94 -16.65
C GLU A 400 15.42 -14.14 -15.49
N HIS A 401 15.99 -14.25 -14.28
CA HIS A 401 15.55 -13.44 -13.13
C HIS A 401 15.67 -11.93 -13.41
N ARG A 402 16.76 -11.54 -14.06
CA ARG A 402 17.09 -10.15 -14.36
C ARG A 402 16.24 -9.59 -15.49
N ASP A 403 15.98 -10.39 -16.52
CA ASP A 403 15.09 -10.03 -17.63
C ASP A 403 13.65 -9.82 -17.15
N LEU A 404 13.23 -10.55 -16.10
CA LEU A 404 11.95 -10.34 -15.41
C LEU A 404 11.94 -9.12 -14.47
N GLU A 405 13.09 -8.48 -14.25
CA GLU A 405 13.34 -7.51 -13.17
C GLU A 405 12.83 -8.01 -11.79
N TYR A 406 12.85 -9.33 -11.55
CA TYR A 406 12.29 -9.92 -10.34
C TYR A 406 13.34 -9.99 -9.23
N PRO A 407 13.08 -9.46 -8.01
CA PRO A 407 14.05 -9.49 -6.92
C PRO A 407 14.36 -10.90 -6.43
N VAL A 408 15.64 -11.28 -6.47
CA VAL A 408 16.13 -12.56 -5.97
C VAL A 408 17.35 -12.35 -5.10
N PHE A 409 17.25 -12.78 -3.84
CA PHE A 409 18.33 -12.84 -2.88
C PHE A 409 18.72 -14.29 -2.66
N ALA A 410 20.01 -14.59 -2.62
CA ALA A 410 20.48 -15.95 -2.41
C ALA A 410 21.88 -15.99 -1.79
N ARG A 411 22.27 -17.13 -1.23
CA ARG A 411 23.65 -17.31 -0.75
C ARG A 411 24.64 -17.31 -1.91
N ASP A 412 24.33 -18.04 -2.97
CA ASP A 412 25.24 -18.21 -4.10
C ASP A 412 24.48 -18.70 -5.35
N ILE A 413 25.20 -18.92 -6.45
CA ILE A 413 24.71 -19.42 -7.73
C ILE A 413 25.10 -20.89 -7.94
N GLY A 414 24.31 -21.59 -8.76
CA GLY A 414 24.56 -22.96 -9.20
C GLY A 414 23.97 -23.20 -10.59
N THR A 415 24.20 -24.38 -11.16
CA THR A 415 23.71 -24.74 -12.50
C THR A 415 22.78 -25.95 -12.46
N ALA A 416 23.14 -26.95 -11.66
CA ALA A 416 22.41 -28.21 -11.56
C ALA A 416 21.10 -28.06 -10.75
N SER A 417 20.07 -28.78 -11.20
CA SER A 417 18.76 -28.91 -10.56
C SER A 417 18.87 -29.68 -9.22
N PRO A 418 17.96 -29.49 -8.24
CA PRO A 418 18.09 -30.14 -6.94
C PRO A 418 17.51 -31.58 -6.93
N GLN A 419 16.90 -32.04 -8.03
CA GLN A 419 16.06 -33.26 -8.10
C GLN A 419 16.74 -34.56 -7.66
N GLU A 420 18.05 -34.66 -7.86
CA GLU A 420 18.84 -35.84 -7.46
C GLU A 420 19.07 -35.88 -5.94
N LEU A 421 19.18 -34.72 -5.29
CA LEU A 421 19.66 -34.60 -3.91
C LEU A 421 18.60 -34.18 -2.92
N LEU A 422 17.65 -33.34 -3.33
CA LEU A 422 16.70 -32.67 -2.43
C LEU A 422 15.25 -32.83 -2.88
N ARG A 423 14.35 -32.59 -1.92
CA ARG A 423 12.91 -32.49 -2.13
C ARG A 423 12.31 -31.47 -1.17
N VAL A 424 11.18 -30.88 -1.53
CA VAL A 424 10.38 -30.08 -0.59
C VAL A 424 9.69 -31.01 0.41
N SER A 425 9.81 -30.71 1.69
CA SER A 425 9.13 -31.45 2.76
C SER A 425 7.95 -30.72 3.35
N ALA A 426 7.99 -29.38 3.40
CA ALA A 426 6.92 -28.58 3.97
C ALA A 426 6.86 -27.18 3.36
N ILE A 427 5.67 -26.60 3.42
CA ILE A 427 5.35 -25.23 3.02
C ILE A 427 4.63 -24.59 4.21
N ASN A 428 4.82 -23.29 4.43
CA ASN A 428 4.15 -22.53 5.49
C ASN A 428 4.34 -23.16 6.88
N VAL A 429 5.58 -23.56 7.17
CA VAL A 429 6.03 -23.96 8.49
C VAL A 429 7.25 -23.12 8.90
N PRO A 430 7.54 -22.96 10.19
CA PRO A 430 8.79 -22.32 10.62
C PRO A 430 10.01 -23.04 10.03
N VAL A 431 10.96 -22.26 9.49
CA VAL A 431 12.21 -22.77 8.91
C VAL A 431 13.41 -22.08 9.54
N ARG A 432 14.48 -22.83 9.76
CA ARG A 432 15.73 -22.32 10.34
C ARG A 432 16.62 -21.76 9.23
N LEU A 433 17.25 -20.61 9.46
CA LEU A 433 18.36 -20.13 8.64
C LEU A 433 19.51 -21.14 8.75
N GLN A 434 20.00 -21.63 7.60
CA GLN A 434 21.12 -22.55 7.53
C GLN A 434 22.44 -21.79 7.58
N SER A 435 22.75 -21.31 8.79
CA SER A 435 24.02 -20.65 9.12
C SER A 435 24.67 -21.36 10.31
N GLU A 436 26.01 -21.45 10.29
CA GLU A 436 26.80 -21.97 11.41
C GLU A 436 27.02 -20.88 12.47
N ASP A 437 27.09 -19.62 12.04
CA ASP A 437 27.40 -18.47 12.88
C ASP A 437 26.16 -17.79 13.47
N GLN A 438 24.96 -18.22 13.07
CA GLN A 438 23.73 -17.53 13.40
C GLN A 438 22.54 -18.47 13.55
N GLU A 439 21.84 -18.37 14.68
CA GLU A 439 20.52 -18.96 14.85
C GLU A 439 19.42 -17.97 14.50
N ALA A 440 18.57 -18.34 13.55
CA ALA A 440 17.35 -17.60 13.23
C ALA A 440 16.25 -18.56 12.75
N ILE A 441 15.00 -18.26 13.11
CA ILE A 441 13.82 -19.00 12.65
C ILE A 441 12.91 -18.00 11.94
N ILE A 442 12.55 -18.30 10.69
CA ILE A 442 11.62 -17.55 9.89
C ILE A 442 10.28 -18.29 9.95
N SER A 443 9.26 -17.66 10.51
CA SER A 443 7.93 -18.23 10.59
C SER A 443 7.00 -17.66 9.51
N PRO A 444 5.99 -18.44 9.06
CA PRO A 444 4.98 -17.93 8.15
C PRO A 444 4.29 -16.68 8.72
N GLY A 445 4.23 -15.65 7.88
CA GLY A 445 3.65 -14.35 8.23
C GLY A 445 4.60 -13.36 8.91
N ASP A 446 5.84 -13.75 9.25
CA ASP A 446 6.88 -12.77 9.61
C ASP A 446 7.16 -11.84 8.43
N TYR A 447 7.63 -10.64 8.69
CA TYR A 447 7.96 -9.69 7.63
C TYR A 447 9.41 -9.90 7.20
N LEU A 448 9.62 -10.07 5.91
CA LEU A 448 10.95 -10.09 5.31
C LEU A 448 11.16 -8.76 4.59
N ILE A 449 12.18 -8.04 5.01
CA ILE A 449 12.62 -6.77 4.44
C ILE A 449 13.99 -7.03 3.82
N ALA A 450 14.18 -6.72 2.54
CA ALA A 450 15.49 -6.85 1.92
C ALA A 450 15.80 -5.69 0.97
N ASP A 451 17.05 -5.26 1.00
CA ASP A 451 17.61 -4.18 0.19
C ASP A 451 19.12 -4.40 -0.03
N LEU A 452 19.85 -3.36 -0.41
CA LEU A 452 21.30 -3.41 -0.63
C LEU A 452 22.13 -3.78 0.61
N ASN A 453 21.59 -3.78 1.82
CA ASN A 453 22.33 -4.21 3.01
C ASN A 453 22.12 -5.69 3.33
N GLY A 454 21.17 -6.35 2.64
CA GLY A 454 20.85 -7.76 2.82
C GLY A 454 19.40 -7.96 3.21
N VAL A 455 19.15 -8.95 4.05
CA VAL A 455 17.80 -9.40 4.43
C VAL A 455 17.63 -9.29 5.94
N VAL A 456 16.48 -8.80 6.39
CA VAL A 456 16.05 -8.76 7.78
C VAL A 456 14.71 -9.46 7.93
N CYS A 457 14.60 -10.31 8.94
CA CYS A 457 13.37 -10.92 9.38
C CYS A 457 12.85 -10.17 10.61
N LEU A 458 11.70 -9.52 10.46
CA LEU A 458 10.95 -8.88 11.53
C LEU A 458 9.83 -9.83 11.99
N PRO A 459 9.93 -10.43 13.19
CA PRO A 459 8.88 -11.28 13.72
C PRO A 459 7.56 -10.52 13.79
N LYS A 460 6.48 -11.12 13.31
CA LYS A 460 5.17 -10.44 13.25
C LYS A 460 4.69 -9.91 14.61
N GLY A 461 5.03 -10.61 15.71
CA GLY A 461 4.69 -10.20 17.08
C GLY A 461 5.49 -9.00 17.60
N LEU A 462 6.57 -8.62 16.92
CA LEU A 462 7.38 -7.44 17.25
C LEU A 462 7.15 -6.27 16.27
N ALA A 463 6.41 -6.49 15.18
CA ALA A 463 6.27 -5.53 14.09
C ALA A 463 5.74 -4.17 14.57
N GLU A 464 4.68 -4.15 15.38
CA GLU A 464 4.10 -2.90 15.90
C GLU A 464 5.08 -2.12 16.78
N LYS A 465 5.77 -2.81 17.69
CA LYS A 465 6.78 -2.19 18.56
C LYS A 465 7.98 -1.67 17.76
N ALA A 466 8.41 -2.42 16.75
CA ALA A 466 9.51 -2.02 15.89
C ALA A 466 9.14 -0.79 15.07
N LEU A 467 7.93 -0.75 14.47
CA LEU A 467 7.43 0.40 13.71
C LEU A 467 7.41 1.69 14.53
N ALA A 468 6.90 1.63 15.76
CA ALA A 468 6.89 2.78 16.67
C ALA A 468 8.31 3.30 16.97
N LEU A 469 9.28 2.40 17.13
CA LEU A 469 10.68 2.78 17.35
C LEU A 469 11.35 3.33 16.09
N MET A 470 11.11 2.72 14.93
CA MET A 470 11.74 3.12 13.66
C MET A 470 11.44 4.57 13.31
N ALA A 471 10.19 5.02 13.46
CA ALA A 471 9.81 6.41 13.17
C ALA A 471 10.67 7.43 13.96
N SER A 472 10.81 7.22 15.27
CA SER A 472 11.63 8.10 16.13
C SER A 472 13.14 8.00 15.85
N GLN A 473 13.61 6.86 15.34
CA GLN A 473 15.02 6.64 15.03
C GLN A 473 15.43 7.34 13.75
N VAL A 474 14.64 7.16 12.69
CA VAL A 474 14.86 7.81 11.39
C VAL A 474 14.88 9.32 11.58
N GLU A 475 13.91 9.90 12.31
CA GLU A 475 13.88 11.33 12.63
C GLU A 475 15.17 11.80 13.35
N ALA A 476 15.66 11.03 14.32
CA ALA A 476 16.88 11.36 15.04
C ALA A 476 18.12 11.29 14.14
N ASP A 477 18.23 10.26 13.31
CA ASP A 477 19.39 10.07 12.42
C ASP A 477 19.40 11.08 11.27
N GLU A 478 18.24 11.51 10.76
CA GLU A 478 18.13 12.61 9.80
C GLU A 478 18.63 13.93 10.39
N ARG A 479 18.21 14.29 11.62
CA ARG A 479 18.69 15.48 12.32
C ARG A 479 20.19 15.44 12.59
N ILE A 480 20.70 14.26 12.97
CA ILE A 480 22.15 14.06 13.14
C ILE A 480 22.85 14.27 11.81
N ALA A 481 22.37 13.69 10.72
CA ALA A 481 22.96 13.84 9.40
C ALA A 481 22.98 15.31 8.93
N GLU A 482 21.92 16.08 9.20
CA GLU A 482 21.88 17.52 8.94
C GLU A 482 22.92 18.29 9.76
N ASP A 483 23.03 18.00 11.04
CA ASP A 483 23.98 18.66 11.94
C ASP A 483 25.44 18.34 11.58
N LEU A 484 25.70 17.11 11.16
CA LEU A 484 27.00 16.69 10.61
C LEU A 484 27.35 17.48 9.34
N LYS A 485 26.38 17.69 8.43
CA LYS A 485 26.57 18.52 7.24
C LYS A 485 26.85 19.99 7.57
N LYS A 486 26.36 20.47 8.72
CA LYS A 486 26.64 21.82 9.27
C LYS A 486 27.95 21.88 10.08
N GLY A 487 28.71 20.79 10.15
CA GLY A 487 30.02 20.74 10.81
C GLY A 487 29.99 20.47 12.31
N ARG A 488 28.83 20.13 12.89
CA ARG A 488 28.78 19.64 14.28
C ARG A 488 29.42 18.25 14.36
N THR A 489 29.95 17.91 15.53
CA THR A 489 30.52 16.58 15.73
C THR A 489 29.43 15.52 15.90
N PHE A 490 29.75 14.28 15.53
CA PHE A 490 28.84 13.13 15.71
C PHE A 490 28.39 12.93 17.16
N GLN A 491 29.29 13.14 18.12
CA GLN A 491 28.99 12.98 19.54
C GLN A 491 27.99 14.02 20.05
N GLU A 492 28.14 15.28 19.66
CA GLU A 492 27.23 16.36 20.07
C GLU A 492 25.84 16.18 19.47
N ALA A 493 25.76 15.97 18.16
CA ALA A 493 24.50 15.76 17.46
C ALA A 493 23.79 14.49 17.95
N GLY A 494 24.54 13.40 18.15
CA GLY A 494 24.00 12.15 18.67
C GLY A 494 23.44 12.27 20.09
N LYS A 495 24.14 13.00 20.98
CA LYS A 495 23.67 13.23 22.36
C LYS A 495 22.36 14.02 22.41
N GLU A 496 22.18 14.97 21.51
CA GLU A 496 20.98 15.81 21.43
C GLU A 496 19.78 15.05 20.86
N HIS A 497 19.95 14.43 19.69
CA HIS A 497 18.82 13.88 18.95
C HIS A 497 18.45 12.46 19.36
N ARG A 498 19.40 11.63 19.83
CA ARG A 498 19.10 10.25 20.28
C ARG A 498 18.54 10.17 21.69
N ALA A 499 18.65 11.23 22.50
CA ALA A 499 18.15 11.25 23.87
C ALA A 499 16.63 11.06 23.98
N ASN A 500 15.89 11.46 22.92
CA ASN A 500 14.43 11.38 22.85
C ASN A 500 13.93 10.08 22.22
N VAL A 501 14.82 9.22 21.72
CA VAL A 501 14.46 7.92 21.16
C VAL A 501 14.31 6.93 22.31
N LYS A 502 13.19 7.01 23.04
CA LYS A 502 12.86 6.10 24.13
C LYS A 502 11.60 5.32 23.83
N PHE A 503 11.64 4.02 24.12
CA PHE A 503 10.46 3.19 24.25
C PHE A 503 9.65 3.72 25.43
N ILE A 504 8.43 4.21 25.19
CA ILE A 504 7.43 4.35 26.25
C ILE A 504 6.96 2.92 26.52
N ALA A 505 7.63 2.25 27.46
CA ALA A 505 7.05 1.06 28.05
C ALA A 505 5.80 1.52 28.80
N ASP A 506 4.64 1.00 28.43
CA ASP A 506 3.52 0.96 29.35
C ASP A 506 4.01 0.27 30.62
N GLU A 507 4.25 1.07 31.66
CA GLU A 507 4.51 0.58 32.99
C GLU A 507 3.22 -0.09 33.50
N LYS A 508 3.30 -1.42 33.68
CA LYS A 508 2.39 -2.31 34.43
C LYS A 508 1.14 -2.68 33.61
N GLY A 509 0.84 -3.95 33.31
CA GLY A 509 1.01 -5.14 34.16
C GLY A 509 -0.14 -5.18 35.16
N TRP A 510 -1.17 -5.98 34.82
CA TRP A 510 -2.50 -6.22 35.43
C TRP A 510 -3.68 -5.51 34.74
#